data_AF-A0A496UKK8-F1
#
_entry.id   AF-A0A496UKK8-F1
#
_cell.length_a   1.000
_cell.length_b   1.000
_cell.length_c   1.000
_cell.angle_alpha   90.00
_cell.angle_beta   90.00
_cell.angle_gamma   90.00
#
_symmetry.space_group_name_H-M   'P 1'
#
loop_
_entity.id
_entity.type
_entity.pdbx_description
1 polymer ?
#
loop_
_entity_poly.entity_id
_entity_poly.type
_entity_poly.pdbx_seq_one_letter_code
_entity_poly.pdbx_strand_id
1 'polypeptide(L)'
;MRYQVVVLASEIGDAINIDSFSWKRSVGGDPQGTFFDMKIYMGLCSGDALGANFDDNYISGTRILVMSGSPYTSPTVGMNEWFEFVFDTPFWYNGQDNLLIEVEWSSGVGSLYSWVWPAGSDRSMYGLYGGATSLVRLSTAPNLRLNGTLSLSNSTFARIKAAF
;
A
#
# COMPACT_ATOMS: atom_id res chain seq x y z
N MET A 1 -14.99 3.71 -5.03
CA MET A 1 -14.40 3.52 -3.71
C MET A 1 -13.09 4.28 -3.63
N ARG A 2 -12.74 4.72 -2.43
CA ARG A 2 -11.41 5.16 -2.03
C ARG A 2 -11.08 4.40 -0.75
N TYR A 3 -9.97 3.67 -0.73
CA TYR A 3 -9.49 2.89 0.40
C TYR A 3 -8.08 3.37 0.75
N GLN A 4 -7.79 3.54 2.03
CA GLN A 4 -6.47 3.99 2.47
C GLN A 4 -6.03 3.14 3.66
N VAL A 5 -4.74 2.80 3.68
CA VAL A 5 -4.07 2.08 4.77
C VAL A 5 -2.76 2.78 5.10
N VAL A 6 -2.48 2.88 6.40
CA VAL A 6 -1.15 3.28 6.88
C VAL A 6 -0.39 2.01 7.32
N VAL A 7 0.90 1.95 6.99
CA VAL A 7 1.86 0.91 7.38
C VAL A 7 2.93 1.59 8.25
N LEU A 8 3.25 1.04 9.43
CA LEU A 8 4.13 1.75 10.38
C LEU A 8 5.57 1.62 9.94
N ALA A 9 6.36 2.66 10.17
CA ALA A 9 7.80 2.62 9.94
C ALA A 9 8.47 1.47 10.71
N SER A 10 8.02 1.23 11.94
CA SER A 10 8.49 0.12 12.78
C SER A 10 8.18 -1.28 12.22
N GLU A 11 7.24 -1.40 11.28
CA GLU A 11 6.85 -2.66 10.63
C GLU A 11 7.59 -2.87 9.29
N ILE A 12 8.09 -1.79 8.68
CA ILE A 12 8.79 -1.82 7.39
C ILE A 12 10.30 -1.97 7.59
N GLY A 13 10.87 -1.20 8.52
CA GLY A 13 12.31 -1.11 8.72
C GLY A 13 12.96 -0.06 7.82
N ASP A 14 14.02 -0.45 7.10
CA ASP A 14 14.89 0.47 6.37
C ASP A 14 14.28 1.03 5.08
N ALA A 15 14.97 2.03 4.51
CA ALA A 15 14.61 2.61 3.23
C ALA A 15 14.66 1.58 2.08
N ILE A 16 13.66 1.61 1.21
CA ILE A 16 13.46 0.63 0.13
C ILE A 16 12.86 1.34 -1.10
N ASN A 17 13.29 0.93 -2.29
CA ASN A 17 12.57 1.26 -3.51
C ASN A 17 11.48 0.20 -3.72
N ILE A 18 10.21 0.60 -3.61
CA ILE A 18 9.05 -0.29 -3.68
C ILE A 18 8.57 -0.35 -5.13
N ASP A 19 8.56 -1.55 -5.70
CA ASP A 19 8.17 -1.81 -7.09
C ASP A 19 6.77 -2.43 -7.18
N SER A 20 6.30 -3.06 -6.10
CA SER A 20 4.92 -3.53 -5.96
C SER A 20 4.55 -3.69 -4.49
N PHE A 21 3.24 -3.80 -4.21
CA PHE A 21 2.78 -4.38 -2.95
C PHE A 21 1.82 -5.53 -3.21
N SER A 22 1.56 -6.31 -2.18
CA SER A 22 0.60 -7.39 -2.26
C SER A 22 -0.25 -7.50 -1.01
N TRP A 23 -1.52 -7.85 -1.18
CA TRP A 23 -2.40 -8.25 -0.07
C TRP A 23 -2.66 -9.75 -0.10
N LYS A 24 -2.55 -10.39 1.07
CA LYS A 24 -2.84 -11.82 1.18
C LYS A 24 -4.33 -12.07 1.12
N ARG A 25 -4.79 -12.77 0.08
CA ARG A 25 -6.18 -13.17 -0.10
C ARG A 25 -6.67 -13.99 1.10
N SER A 26 -7.81 -13.60 1.65
CA SER A 26 -8.49 -14.33 2.71
C SER A 26 -9.25 -15.55 2.18
N VAL A 27 -9.89 -16.30 3.07
CA VAL A 27 -10.82 -17.38 2.67
C VAL A 27 -12.14 -16.86 2.08
N GLY A 28 -12.45 -15.57 2.28
CA GLY A 28 -13.61 -14.91 1.69
C GLY A 28 -13.29 -14.10 0.43
N GLY A 29 -14.34 -13.60 -0.22
CA GLY A 29 -14.23 -12.78 -1.42
C GLY A 29 -13.88 -13.57 -2.68
N ASP A 30 -13.88 -12.85 -3.80
CA ASP A 30 -13.65 -13.39 -5.12
C ASP A 30 -12.16 -13.64 -5.38
N PRO A 31 -11.80 -14.60 -6.24
CA PRO A 31 -10.41 -14.85 -6.62
C PRO A 31 -9.86 -13.79 -7.58
N GLN A 32 -10.70 -12.90 -8.10
CA GLN A 32 -10.36 -11.85 -9.06
C GLN A 32 -11.37 -10.70 -8.97
N GLY A 33 -10.96 -9.49 -9.34
CA GLY A 33 -11.84 -8.34 -9.52
C GLY A 33 -11.48 -7.55 -10.77
N THR A 34 -12.44 -6.78 -11.29
CA THR A 34 -12.24 -5.83 -12.38
C THR A 34 -12.74 -4.45 -11.95
N PHE A 35 -11.88 -3.44 -12.03
CA PHE A 35 -12.09 -2.11 -11.46
C PHE A 35 -11.85 -1.03 -12.52
N PHE A 36 -12.76 -0.08 -12.64
CA PHE A 36 -12.64 1.06 -13.55
C PHE A 36 -12.03 2.27 -12.84
N ASP A 37 -11.26 3.04 -13.61
CA ASP A 37 -10.53 4.22 -13.15
C ASP A 37 -9.67 3.93 -11.91
N MET A 38 -9.08 2.74 -11.88
CA MET A 38 -8.28 2.28 -10.77
C MET A 38 -7.01 3.11 -10.70
N LYS A 39 -6.72 3.64 -9.52
CA LYS A 39 -5.50 4.38 -9.22
C LYS A 39 -4.95 3.91 -7.88
N ILE A 40 -3.64 3.74 -7.82
CA ILE A 40 -2.93 3.47 -6.58
C ILE A 40 -1.95 4.60 -6.35
N TYR A 41 -2.04 5.19 -5.17
CA TYR A 41 -1.11 6.21 -4.71
C TYR A 41 -0.33 5.68 -3.51
N MET A 42 0.94 6.10 -3.43
CA MET A 42 1.74 5.96 -2.23
C MET A 42 2.15 7.33 -1.73
N GLY A 43 2.39 7.44 -0.43
CA GLY A 43 2.95 8.64 0.18
C GLY A 43 3.38 8.36 1.60
N LEU A 44 3.81 9.40 2.30
CA LEU A 44 4.25 9.29 3.70
C LEU A 44 3.18 9.85 4.64
N CYS A 45 3.19 9.39 5.88
CA CYS A 45 2.29 9.82 6.95
C CYS A 45 3.09 9.99 8.24
N SER A 46 2.82 11.07 8.96
CA SER A 46 3.45 11.34 10.26
C SER A 46 2.70 10.68 11.43
N GLY A 47 1.48 10.18 11.20
CA GLY A 47 0.62 9.62 12.24
C GLY A 47 0.56 8.10 12.19
N ASP A 48 0.38 7.47 13.35
CA ASP A 48 0.21 6.02 13.48
C ASP A 48 -1.25 5.57 13.27
N ALA A 49 -2.16 6.53 13.10
CA ALA A 49 -3.59 6.35 12.89
C ALA A 49 -4.12 7.34 11.86
N LEU A 50 -5.12 6.91 11.09
CA LEU A 50 -5.75 7.70 10.04
C LEU A 50 -6.78 8.68 10.60
N GLY A 51 -6.66 9.94 10.17
CA GLY A 51 -7.73 10.92 10.24
C GLY A 51 -8.87 10.60 9.25
N ALA A 52 -9.98 11.32 9.39
CA ALA A 52 -11.16 11.09 8.55
C ALA A 52 -10.99 11.63 7.11
N ASN A 53 -10.19 12.68 6.90
CA ASN A 53 -9.89 13.22 5.58
C ASN A 53 -8.73 12.45 4.95
N PHE A 54 -8.93 11.94 3.74
CA PHE A 54 -7.92 11.14 3.06
C PHE A 54 -6.66 11.95 2.71
N ASP A 55 -6.84 13.19 2.24
CA ASP A 55 -5.73 14.03 1.79
C ASP A 55 -4.92 14.57 2.97
N ASP A 56 -5.57 14.84 4.10
CA ASP A 56 -4.92 15.33 5.33
C ASP A 56 -4.02 14.27 5.99
N ASN A 57 -4.19 12.99 5.64
CA ASN A 57 -3.35 11.91 6.18
C ASN A 57 -1.94 11.92 5.58
N TYR A 58 -1.75 12.52 4.40
CA TYR A 58 -0.44 12.60 3.76
C TYR A 58 0.43 13.69 4.37
N ILE A 59 1.73 13.40 4.49
CA ILE A 59 2.74 14.44 4.53
C ILE A 59 2.69 15.17 3.19
N SER A 60 2.50 16.49 3.24
CA SER A 60 2.32 17.32 2.05
C SER A 60 3.46 17.12 1.03
N GLY A 61 3.10 16.95 -0.24
CA GLY A 61 4.05 16.74 -1.33
C GLY A 61 4.57 15.31 -1.50
N THR A 62 4.19 14.36 -0.65
CA THR A 62 4.68 12.97 -0.73
C THR A 62 3.77 12.02 -1.51
N ARG A 63 2.54 12.44 -1.86
CA ARG A 63 1.57 11.62 -2.59
C ARG A 63 1.97 11.47 -4.06
N ILE A 64 2.30 10.25 -4.47
CA ILE A 64 2.72 9.88 -5.81
C ILE A 64 1.75 8.84 -6.37
N LEU A 65 1.29 9.03 -7.62
CA LEU A 65 0.55 8.02 -8.37
C LEU A 65 1.54 6.95 -8.83
N VAL A 66 1.38 5.70 -8.38
CA VAL A 66 2.30 4.60 -8.68
C VAL A 66 1.73 3.61 -9.69
N MET A 67 0.42 3.53 -9.83
CA MET A 67 -0.26 2.64 -10.79
C MET A 67 -1.58 3.24 -11.24
N SER A 68 -1.96 3.06 -12.51
CA SER A 68 -3.31 3.35 -12.97
C SER A 68 -3.81 2.39 -14.05
N GLY A 69 -5.13 2.17 -14.13
CA GLY A 69 -5.73 1.33 -15.18
C GLY A 69 -7.26 1.45 -15.26
N SER A 70 -7.83 1.33 -16.46
CA SER A 70 -9.28 1.38 -16.68
C SER A 70 -9.69 0.60 -17.94
N PRO A 71 -10.31 -0.59 -17.82
CA PRO A 71 -10.40 -1.39 -16.58
C PRO A 71 -9.03 -1.94 -16.16
N TYR A 72 -8.82 -2.08 -14.86
CA TYR A 72 -7.80 -2.93 -14.27
C TYR A 72 -8.45 -4.25 -13.83
N THR A 73 -7.95 -5.38 -14.33
CA THR A 73 -8.38 -6.71 -13.88
C THR A 73 -7.24 -7.35 -13.11
N SER A 74 -7.48 -7.70 -11.84
CA SER A 74 -6.47 -8.38 -11.02
C SER A 74 -6.16 -9.78 -11.59
N PRO A 75 -4.98 -10.35 -11.34
CA PRO A 75 -4.78 -11.78 -11.53
C PRO A 75 -5.79 -12.62 -10.73
N THR A 76 -6.02 -13.85 -11.17
CA THR A 76 -6.78 -14.84 -10.40
C THR A 76 -5.88 -15.45 -9.33
N VAL A 77 -6.28 -15.35 -8.07
CA VAL A 77 -5.45 -15.71 -6.91
C VAL A 77 -6.17 -16.73 -6.02
N GLY A 78 -5.44 -17.79 -5.64
CA GLY A 78 -5.92 -18.82 -4.70
C GLY A 78 -6.13 -18.30 -3.28
N MET A 79 -6.86 -19.02 -2.44
CA MET A 79 -6.99 -18.63 -1.03
C MET A 79 -5.62 -18.68 -0.35
N ASN A 80 -5.31 -17.73 0.52
CA ASN A 80 -4.01 -17.57 1.16
C ASN A 80 -2.83 -17.25 0.22
N GLU A 81 -3.10 -16.99 -1.06
CA GLU A 81 -2.12 -16.44 -2.01
C GLU A 81 -2.20 -14.91 -2.05
N TRP A 82 -1.37 -14.27 -2.87
CA TRP A 82 -1.15 -12.82 -2.85
C TRP A 82 -1.76 -12.14 -4.07
N PHE A 83 -2.63 -11.15 -3.83
CA PHE A 83 -2.99 -10.17 -4.85
C PHE A 83 -1.87 -9.16 -4.98
N GLU A 84 -1.05 -9.29 -6.03
CA GLU A 84 0.02 -8.35 -6.32
C GLU A 84 -0.43 -7.22 -7.24
N PHE A 85 0.00 -6.00 -6.92
CA PHE A 85 -0.21 -4.79 -7.71
C PHE A 85 1.15 -4.19 -8.06
N VAL A 86 1.57 -4.40 -9.31
CA VAL A 86 2.85 -3.93 -9.84
C VAL A 86 2.74 -2.46 -10.21
N PHE A 87 3.74 -1.66 -9.85
CA PHE A 87 3.73 -0.23 -10.11
C PHE A 87 4.26 0.11 -11.50
N ASP A 88 3.63 1.10 -12.13
CA ASP A 88 4.15 1.78 -13.32
C ASP A 88 5.30 2.73 -12.93
N THR A 89 5.25 3.28 -11.72
CA THR A 89 6.26 4.17 -11.15
C THR A 89 6.63 3.69 -9.74
N PRO A 90 7.85 3.18 -9.52
CA PRO A 90 8.31 2.77 -8.21
C PRO A 90 8.24 3.91 -7.18
N PHE A 91 8.05 3.56 -5.91
CA PHE A 91 8.00 4.52 -4.82
C PHE A 91 9.23 4.38 -3.91
N TRP A 92 9.94 5.49 -3.73
CA TRP A 92 11.03 5.57 -2.77
C TRP A 92 10.50 5.78 -1.34
N TYR A 93 10.62 4.76 -0.49
CA TYR A 93 10.30 4.86 0.93
C TYR A 93 11.55 5.23 1.74
N ASN A 94 11.40 6.19 2.66
CA ASN A 94 12.54 6.82 3.34
C ASN A 94 13.07 6.06 4.58
N GLY A 95 12.38 5.02 5.03
CA GLY A 95 12.80 4.25 6.21
C GLY A 95 12.57 4.94 7.56
N GLN A 96 11.77 6.02 7.62
CA GLN A 96 11.58 6.82 8.83
C GLN A 96 10.12 7.15 9.13
N ASP A 97 9.39 7.65 8.14
CA ASP A 97 7.97 8.01 8.30
C ASP A 97 7.06 6.80 8.05
N ASN A 98 5.80 6.86 8.48
CA ASN A 98 4.86 5.81 8.11
C ASN A 98 4.52 5.88 6.61
N LEU A 99 4.19 4.74 6.02
CA LEU A 99 3.83 4.64 4.62
C LEU A 99 2.31 4.64 4.47
N LEU A 100 1.79 5.46 3.56
CA LEU A 100 0.39 5.45 3.12
C LEU A 100 0.26 4.76 1.78
N ILE A 101 -0.72 3.86 1.69
CA ILE A 101 -1.16 3.26 0.43
C ILE A 101 -2.63 3.58 0.28
N GLU A 102 -2.99 4.16 -0.86
CA GLU A 102 -4.35 4.52 -1.20
C GLU A 102 -4.74 3.90 -2.54
N VAL A 103 -5.92 3.28 -2.57
CA VAL A 103 -6.48 2.65 -3.76
C VAL A 103 -7.84 3.29 -4.05
N GLU A 104 -8.00 3.80 -5.25
CA GLU A 104 -9.22 4.42 -5.76
C GLU A 104 -9.73 3.64 -6.96
N TRP A 105 -11.05 3.55 -7.11
CA TRP A 105 -11.71 3.09 -8.34
C TRP A 105 -13.14 3.64 -8.41
N SER A 106 -13.67 3.92 -9.60
CA SER A 106 -15.00 4.51 -9.75
C SER A 106 -16.11 3.45 -9.62
N SER A 107 -15.91 2.31 -10.26
CA SER A 107 -16.84 1.17 -10.29
C SER A 107 -16.08 -0.13 -10.50
N GLY A 108 -16.73 -1.27 -10.31
CA GLY A 108 -16.09 -2.56 -10.55
C GLY A 108 -16.97 -3.75 -10.20
N VAL A 109 -16.44 -4.94 -10.47
CA VAL A 109 -17.03 -6.23 -10.12
C VAL A 109 -16.00 -7.09 -9.40
N GLY A 110 -16.47 -7.92 -8.47
CA GLY A 110 -15.63 -8.74 -7.61
C GLY A 110 -15.23 -8.02 -6.32
N SER A 111 -15.04 -8.81 -5.26
CA SER A 111 -14.67 -8.34 -3.92
C SER A 111 -13.37 -9.00 -3.48
N LEU A 112 -12.26 -8.25 -3.54
CA LEU A 112 -10.95 -8.76 -3.13
C LEU A 112 -10.77 -8.59 -1.62
N TYR A 113 -10.92 -9.67 -0.86
CA TYR A 113 -10.75 -9.63 0.59
C TYR A 113 -9.36 -10.08 1.01
N SER A 114 -8.71 -9.28 1.84
CA SER A 114 -7.43 -9.62 2.45
C SER A 114 -7.60 -10.16 3.87
N TRP A 115 -6.66 -10.99 4.33
CA TRP A 115 -6.51 -11.20 5.77
C TRP A 115 -6.20 -9.87 6.46
N VAL A 116 -6.66 -9.72 7.69
CA VAL A 116 -6.41 -8.55 8.54
C VAL A 116 -6.12 -9.00 9.96
N TRP A 117 -5.47 -8.15 10.75
CA TRP A 117 -5.34 -8.33 12.20
C TRP A 117 -5.77 -7.06 12.95
N PRO A 118 -6.21 -7.18 14.21
CA PRO A 118 -6.42 -6.04 15.08
C PRO A 118 -5.11 -5.26 15.25
N ALA A 119 -5.15 -3.96 15.02
CA ALA A 119 -3.99 -3.08 15.12
C ALA A 119 -4.10 -2.05 16.27
N GLY A 120 -5.26 -1.96 16.92
CA GLY A 120 -5.47 -1.11 18.10
C GLY A 120 -5.67 0.39 17.82
N SER A 121 -5.41 0.84 16.59
CA SER A 121 -5.67 2.20 16.10
C SER A 121 -6.29 2.14 14.69
N ASP A 122 -6.91 3.24 14.23
CA ASP A 122 -7.51 3.35 12.89
C ASP A 122 -6.43 3.24 11.80
N ARG A 123 -6.19 2.03 11.28
CA ARG A 123 -5.10 1.71 10.35
C ARG A 123 -5.54 1.56 8.91
N SER A 124 -6.85 1.41 8.70
CA SER A 124 -7.44 1.45 7.37
C SER A 124 -8.79 2.18 7.38
N MET A 125 -9.16 2.74 6.25
CA MET A 125 -10.42 3.46 6.07
C MET A 125 -10.92 3.34 4.64
N TYR A 126 -12.22 3.53 4.43
CA TYR A 126 -12.78 3.63 3.08
C TYR A 126 -13.91 4.64 2.98
N GLY A 127 -14.14 5.11 1.76
CA GLY A 127 -15.15 6.09 1.40
C GLY A 127 -15.51 6.04 -0.08
N LEU A 128 -16.36 6.97 -0.51
CA LEU A 128 -16.80 7.03 -1.91
C LEU A 128 -15.65 7.44 -2.83
N TYR A 129 -15.73 7.04 -4.10
CA TYR A 129 -14.81 7.54 -5.13
C TYR A 129 -14.90 9.06 -5.23
N GLY A 130 -13.75 9.75 -5.25
CA GLY A 130 -13.69 11.21 -5.24
C GLY A 130 -14.15 11.89 -3.94
N GLY A 131 -14.47 11.13 -2.90
CA GLY A 131 -14.83 11.66 -1.59
C GLY A 131 -13.60 12.17 -0.82
N ALA A 132 -13.77 13.29 -0.11
CA ALA A 132 -12.72 13.85 0.75
C ALA A 132 -12.59 13.12 2.09
N THR A 133 -13.70 12.60 2.62
CA THR A 133 -13.79 11.97 3.94
C THR A 133 -14.11 10.47 3.86
N SER A 134 -13.61 9.69 4.82
CA SER A 134 -14.04 8.30 5.01
C SER A 134 -15.50 8.20 5.45
N LEU A 135 -16.12 7.09 5.06
CA LEU A 135 -17.39 6.62 5.63
C LEU A 135 -17.15 5.72 6.83
N VAL A 136 -16.06 4.94 6.79
CA VAL A 136 -15.70 3.98 7.83
C VAL A 136 -14.19 4.01 8.06
N ARG A 137 -13.81 3.94 9.33
CA ARG A 137 -12.44 3.71 9.80
C ARG A 137 -12.41 2.41 10.58
N LEU A 138 -11.33 1.67 10.41
CA LEU A 138 -11.17 0.33 10.94
C LEU A 138 -9.86 0.25 11.71
N SER A 139 -9.94 -0.34 12.89
CA SER A 139 -8.78 -0.58 13.75
C SER A 139 -7.99 -1.83 13.37
N THR A 140 -7.96 -2.14 12.07
CA THR A 140 -7.33 -3.34 11.50
C THR A 140 -6.30 -2.97 10.45
N ALA A 141 -5.21 -3.73 10.42
CA ALA A 141 -4.17 -3.65 9.40
C ALA A 141 -4.27 -4.87 8.46
N PRO A 142 -4.20 -4.69 7.14
CA PRO A 142 -4.24 -5.78 6.18
C PRO A 142 -2.91 -6.54 6.15
N ASN A 143 -3.01 -7.84 5.85
CA ASN A 143 -1.85 -8.68 5.58
C ASN A 143 -1.21 -8.27 4.27
N LEU A 144 -0.17 -7.46 4.39
CA LEU A 144 0.50 -6.77 3.31
C LEU A 144 1.96 -7.21 3.22
N ARG A 145 2.44 -7.29 1.98
CA ARG A 145 3.85 -7.46 1.65
C ARG A 145 4.29 -6.31 0.73
N LEU A 146 5.38 -5.65 1.05
CA LEU A 146 6.07 -4.73 0.14
C LEU A 146 7.11 -5.53 -0.64
N ASN A 147 7.15 -5.36 -1.95
CA ASN A 147 8.16 -5.98 -2.80
C ASN A 147 8.99 -4.87 -3.45
N GLY A 148 10.30 -5.00 -3.34
CA GLY A 148 11.19 -3.94 -3.78
C GLY A 148 12.66 -4.28 -3.55
N THR A 149 13.51 -3.37 -3.97
CA THR A 149 14.97 -3.47 -3.78
C THR A 149 15.38 -2.61 -2.59
N LEU A 150 15.95 -3.24 -1.56
CA LEU A 150 16.56 -2.52 -0.45
C LEU A 150 17.65 -1.61 -0.99
N SER A 151 17.72 -0.37 -0.47
CA SER A 151 18.92 0.41 -0.71
C SER A 151 20.13 -0.31 -0.14
N LEU A 152 21.24 -0.29 -0.89
CA LEU A 152 22.54 -0.63 -0.34
C LEU A 152 22.78 0.32 0.83
N SER A 153 22.68 -0.18 2.06
CA SER A 153 23.18 0.57 3.20
C SER A 153 24.68 0.75 2.94
N ASN A 154 25.12 2.00 2.87
CA ASN A 154 26.54 2.32 2.80
C ASN A 154 27.13 2.03 4.18
N SER A 155 27.15 0.75 4.58
CA SER A 155 28.12 0.31 5.56
C SER A 155 29.46 0.65 4.93
N THR A 156 30.23 1.50 5.59
CA THR A 156 31.59 1.83 5.18
C THR A 156 32.27 0.54 4.76
N PHE A 157 32.53 0.36 3.46
CA PHE A 157 33.35 -0.75 2.99
C PHE A 157 34.75 -0.53 3.57
N ALA A 158 34.98 -1.05 4.77
CA ALA A 158 36.33 -1.25 5.25
C ALA A 158 36.92 -2.38 4.39
N ARG A 159 37.61 -1.97 3.32
CA ARG A 159 38.48 -2.74 2.40
C ARG A 159 37.78 -3.62 1.34
N ILE A 160 37.82 -3.17 0.09
CA ILE A 160 38.13 -4.10 -1.00
C ILE A 160 39.60 -4.46 -0.82
N LYS A 161 39.89 -5.71 -0.43
CA LYS A 161 41.18 -6.34 -0.73
C LYS A 161 40.96 -7.21 -1.96
N ALA A 162 41.06 -6.62 -3.14
CA ALA A 162 41.43 -7.39 -4.32
C ALA A 162 42.96 -7.36 -4.39
N ALA A 163 43.57 -8.54 -4.28
CA ALA A 163 44.96 -8.75 -4.64
C ALA A 163 45.07 -8.74 -6.18
N PHE A 164 46.14 -8.13 -6.70
CA PHE A 164 46.52 -8.25 -8.11
C PHE A 164 47.05 -9.66 -8.39
#